data_AF-A0A1J5X4H2-F1
#
_entry.id   AF-A0A1J5X4H2-F1
#
_cell.length_a   1.000
_cell.length_b   1.000
_cell.length_c   1.000
_cell.angle_alpha   90.00
_cell.angle_beta   90.00
_cell.angle_gamma   90.00
#
_symmetry.space_group_name_H-M   'P 1'
#
loop_
_entity.id
_entity.type
_entity.pdbx_description
1 polymer ?
#
loop_
_entity_poly.entity_id
_entity_poly.type
_entity_poly.pdbx_seq_one_letter_code
_entity_poly.pdbx_strand_id
1 'polypeptide(L)'
;LYFLTIKVSEKEVESETQVRELDELRKMEDNTLDLGNPGWISFSGPVLMLVEKMKKTQESDIPSLKIDAQRDVKYNALKKEYGAFYFGFSCDVELSESAVMLLPRLQETQRKYHGIYWTLKAKNPEVFDELAKVENRSINVGEISFIGLENYAVIALFKIHIPQGNSDINISAIIWHNLIDAVRSKFESNGDNEKIYTGILSCLAFDGADFLLPRITTSGESNIYHVWIGEKSNYMKPVPGERLFEYKTIRKISIVDDNAHELLPLMKIPEEHIAEKLEIF
;
A
#
# COMPACT_ATOMS: atom_id res chain seq x y z
N LEU A 1 19.31 -11.04 -17.02
CA LEU A 1 18.38 -9.97 -16.60
C LEU A 1 18.77 -8.69 -17.33
N TYR A 2 17.88 -8.15 -18.15
CA TYR A 2 18.05 -6.80 -18.70
C TYR A 2 17.42 -5.80 -17.73
N PHE A 3 18.11 -4.68 -17.51
CA PHE A 3 17.70 -3.63 -16.59
C PHE A 3 17.19 -2.43 -17.42
N LEU A 4 15.91 -2.07 -17.29
CA LEU A 4 15.36 -0.89 -17.94
C LEU A 4 15.01 0.16 -16.89
N THR A 5 15.89 1.16 -16.77
CA THR A 5 15.64 2.35 -15.94
C THR A 5 15.27 3.50 -16.86
N ILE A 6 14.03 3.99 -16.76
CA ILE A 6 13.63 5.21 -17.46
C ILE A 6 13.49 6.31 -16.40
N LYS A 7 14.59 7.02 -16.17
CA LYS A 7 14.61 8.21 -15.30
C LYS A 7 14.50 9.45 -16.17
N VAL A 8 13.46 10.24 -15.96
CA VAL A 8 13.43 11.63 -16.42
C VAL A 8 13.17 12.48 -15.19
N SER A 9 14.21 13.15 -14.69
CA SER A 9 14.08 14.00 -13.51
C SER A 9 13.66 15.40 -13.97
N GLU A 10 12.58 15.99 -13.43
CA GLU A 10 12.20 17.37 -13.78
C GLU A 10 13.24 18.40 -13.34
N LYS A 11 14.04 18.09 -12.31
CA LYS A 11 15.11 18.98 -11.80
C LYS A 11 16.31 19.10 -12.74
N GLU A 12 16.44 18.25 -13.76
CA GLU A 12 17.51 18.35 -14.77
C GLU A 12 16.98 18.66 -16.18
N VAL A 13 15.68 18.99 -16.33
CA VAL A 13 15.09 19.47 -17.59
C VAL A 13 15.50 20.92 -17.85
N GLU A 14 16.81 21.16 -17.93
CA GLU A 14 17.40 22.41 -18.42
C GLU A 14 17.91 22.25 -19.87
N SER A 15 17.87 21.04 -20.44
CA SER A 15 18.24 20.81 -21.85
C SER A 15 17.02 20.65 -22.75
N GLU A 16 16.98 21.39 -23.87
CA GLU A 16 15.94 21.29 -24.91
C GLU A 16 15.73 19.85 -25.41
N THR A 17 16.77 19.01 -25.36
CA THR A 17 16.74 17.61 -25.77
C THR A 17 15.77 16.77 -24.94
N GLN A 18 15.76 16.91 -23.62
CA GLN A 18 14.86 16.15 -22.75
C GLN A 18 13.39 16.59 -22.87
N VAL A 19 13.15 17.89 -23.11
CA VAL A 19 11.80 18.42 -23.40
C VAL A 19 11.27 17.83 -24.70
N ARG A 20 12.11 17.78 -25.74
CA ARG A 20 11.75 17.20 -27.03
C ARG A 20 11.44 15.71 -26.93
N GLU A 21 12.22 14.94 -26.18
CA GLU A 21 11.97 13.53 -25.91
C GLU A 21 10.63 13.32 -25.18
N LEU A 22 10.32 14.14 -24.17
CA LEU A 22 9.01 14.09 -23.49
C LEU A 22 7.85 14.43 -24.43
N ASP A 23 8.02 15.41 -25.32
CA ASP A 23 6.98 15.76 -26.29
C ASP A 23 6.78 14.68 -27.36
N GLU A 24 7.84 13.97 -27.76
CA GLU A 24 7.74 12.79 -28.62
C GLU A 24 7.01 11.64 -27.92
N LEU A 25 7.31 11.40 -26.64
CA LEU A 25 6.60 10.40 -25.81
C LEU A 25 5.12 10.75 -25.61
N ARG A 26 4.79 12.04 -25.45
CA ARG A 26 3.40 12.52 -25.37
C ARG A 26 2.62 12.29 -26.66
N LYS A 27 3.29 12.39 -27.80
CA LYS A 27 2.70 12.17 -29.13
C LYS A 27 2.52 10.70 -29.48
N MET A 28 3.16 9.77 -28.75
CA MET A 28 2.91 8.35 -28.94
C MET A 28 1.45 8.03 -28.70
N GLU A 29 0.89 7.13 -29.50
CA GLU A 29 -0.45 6.61 -29.27
C GLU A 29 -0.48 5.75 -28.00
N ASP A 30 -1.61 5.71 -27.30
CA ASP A 30 -1.75 4.86 -26.12
C ASP A 30 -1.65 3.39 -26.52
N ASN A 31 -1.11 2.55 -25.63
CA ASN A 31 -0.95 1.12 -25.85
C ASN A 31 -0.05 0.74 -27.05
N THR A 32 0.90 1.58 -27.48
CA THR A 32 1.87 1.24 -28.53
C THR A 32 3.25 0.87 -28.02
N LEU A 33 3.60 1.29 -26.80
CA LEU A 33 4.91 1.06 -26.20
C LEU A 33 5.02 -0.38 -25.70
N ASP A 34 5.90 -1.15 -26.35
CA ASP A 34 6.27 -2.51 -25.98
C ASP A 34 7.58 -2.46 -25.19
N LEU A 35 7.56 -2.86 -23.92
CA LEU A 35 8.77 -2.91 -23.10
C LEU A 35 9.46 -4.28 -23.15
N GLY A 36 8.89 -5.25 -23.87
CA GLY A 36 9.31 -6.64 -23.81
C GLY A 36 9.06 -7.26 -22.43
N ASN A 37 10.00 -8.08 -21.97
CA ASN A 37 9.97 -8.73 -20.64
C ASN A 37 11.18 -8.28 -19.80
N PRO A 38 11.20 -7.01 -19.34
CA PRO A 38 12.30 -6.52 -18.53
C PRO A 38 12.28 -7.19 -17.14
N GLY A 39 13.46 -7.40 -16.57
CA GLY A 39 13.57 -7.98 -15.22
C GLY A 39 13.03 -7.06 -14.12
N TRP A 40 12.97 -5.76 -14.40
CA TRP A 40 12.37 -4.73 -13.54
C TRP A 40 12.12 -3.48 -14.39
N ILE A 41 11.13 -2.68 -13.99
CA ILE A 41 10.87 -1.37 -14.57
C ILE A 41 10.83 -0.34 -13.46
N SER A 42 11.55 0.76 -13.64
CA SER A 42 11.43 1.94 -12.79
C SER A 42 11.10 3.19 -13.59
N PHE A 43 9.97 3.80 -13.24
CA PHE A 43 9.55 5.11 -13.71
C PHE A 43 9.76 6.14 -12.61
N SER A 44 10.32 7.29 -12.96
CA SER A 44 10.40 8.44 -12.06
C SER A 44 10.11 9.73 -12.81
N GLY A 45 9.41 10.67 -12.16
CA GLY A 45 9.11 11.99 -12.73
C GLY A 45 8.01 11.97 -13.80
N PRO A 46 8.08 12.80 -14.87
CA PRO A 46 7.02 12.97 -15.88
C PRO A 46 6.70 11.71 -16.68
N VAL A 47 7.55 10.70 -16.54
CA VAL A 47 7.51 9.42 -17.24
C VAL A 47 6.29 8.58 -16.85
N LEU A 48 5.48 8.99 -15.87
CA LEU A 48 4.18 8.37 -15.62
C LEU A 48 3.27 8.36 -16.85
N MET A 49 3.43 9.33 -17.75
CA MET A 49 2.72 9.33 -19.03
C MET A 49 3.07 8.11 -19.88
N LEU A 50 4.22 7.47 -19.69
CA LEU A 50 4.58 6.23 -20.38
C LEU A 50 3.74 5.03 -19.95
N VAL A 51 3.24 5.03 -18.70
CA VAL A 51 2.32 3.98 -18.24
C VAL A 51 1.07 3.93 -19.13
N GLU A 52 0.62 5.07 -19.65
CA GLU A 52 -0.50 5.16 -20.60
C GLU A 52 -0.13 4.62 -21.99
N LYS A 53 1.14 4.75 -22.38
CA LYS A 53 1.65 4.30 -23.67
C LYS A 53 1.91 2.80 -23.68
N MET A 54 2.11 2.16 -22.54
CA MET A 54 2.39 0.72 -22.46
C MET A 54 1.26 -0.13 -23.04
N LYS A 55 1.61 -1.12 -23.86
CA LYS A 55 0.67 -2.10 -24.43
C LYS A 55 -0.08 -2.85 -23.32
N LYS A 56 -1.40 -2.65 -23.24
CA LYS A 56 -2.30 -3.29 -22.25
C LYS A 56 -2.41 -4.82 -22.35
N THR A 57 -2.12 -5.40 -23.51
CA THR A 57 -2.39 -6.83 -23.80
C THR A 57 -1.17 -7.72 -23.68
N GLN A 58 -0.02 -7.16 -23.30
CA GLN A 58 1.18 -7.95 -23.13
C GLN A 58 1.17 -8.48 -21.69
N GLU A 59 0.97 -9.78 -21.54
CA GLU A 59 1.38 -10.50 -20.33
C GLU A 59 2.91 -10.44 -20.26
N SER A 60 3.45 -9.27 -19.90
CA SER A 60 4.87 -9.11 -19.64
C SER A 60 5.14 -9.63 -18.24
N ASP A 61 5.90 -10.71 -18.14
CA ASP A 61 6.41 -11.22 -16.88
C ASP A 61 7.49 -10.23 -16.39
N ILE A 62 7.09 -9.22 -15.62
CA ILE A 62 7.99 -8.19 -15.07
C ILE A 62 8.18 -8.49 -13.59
N PRO A 63 9.31 -9.04 -13.12
CA PRO A 63 9.49 -9.38 -11.71
C PRO A 63 9.43 -8.22 -10.70
N SER A 64 9.57 -6.96 -11.12
CA SER A 64 9.46 -5.82 -10.22
C SER A 64 9.06 -4.54 -10.95
N LEU A 65 8.10 -3.80 -10.38
CA LEU A 65 7.61 -2.53 -10.89
C LEU A 65 7.75 -1.46 -9.82
N LYS A 66 8.56 -0.44 -10.09
CA LYS A 66 8.74 0.72 -9.22
C LYS A 66 8.30 2.01 -9.92
N ILE A 67 7.29 2.68 -9.39
CA ILE A 67 6.81 3.95 -9.93
C ILE A 67 6.94 5.03 -8.85
N ASP A 68 7.76 6.04 -9.11
CA ASP A 68 7.98 7.19 -8.24
C ASP A 68 7.48 8.48 -8.92
N ALA A 69 6.33 8.98 -8.46
CA ALA A 69 5.78 10.23 -8.97
C ALA A 69 6.05 11.37 -7.99
N GLN A 70 7.22 11.99 -8.10
CA GLN A 70 7.55 13.15 -7.29
C GLN A 70 6.47 14.24 -7.36
N ARG A 71 6.34 15.02 -6.29
CA ARG A 71 5.25 15.97 -6.02
C ARG A 71 4.94 16.94 -7.16
N ASP A 72 5.91 17.25 -8.00
CA ASP A 72 5.80 18.26 -9.05
C ASP A 72 5.12 17.74 -10.33
N VAL A 73 4.96 16.41 -10.46
CA VAL A 73 4.19 15.83 -11.56
C VAL A 73 2.73 16.27 -11.40
N LYS A 74 2.29 17.17 -12.30
CA LYS A 74 0.95 17.75 -12.29
C LYS A 74 -0.10 16.66 -12.14
N TYR A 75 -0.72 16.63 -10.97
CA TYR A 75 -1.76 15.72 -10.56
C TYR A 75 -2.88 15.50 -11.60
N ASN A 76 -3.19 16.55 -12.38
CA ASN A 76 -4.16 16.49 -13.46
C ASN A 76 -3.85 15.45 -14.54
N ALA A 77 -2.58 15.09 -14.73
CA ALA A 77 -2.18 14.02 -15.64
C ALA A 77 -2.67 12.65 -15.13
N LEU A 78 -2.72 12.42 -13.82
CA LEU A 78 -3.18 11.15 -13.24
C LEU A 78 -4.70 11.08 -13.08
N LYS A 79 -5.40 12.22 -13.08
CA LYS A 79 -6.87 12.34 -12.93
C LYS A 79 -7.69 11.91 -14.12
N LYS A 80 -7.12 11.90 -15.33
CA LYS A 80 -7.88 11.55 -16.53
C LYS A 80 -8.36 10.10 -16.42
N GLU A 81 -9.61 9.86 -16.82
CA GLU A 81 -10.15 8.50 -16.92
C GLU A 81 -9.37 7.75 -17.97
N TYR A 82 -8.48 6.89 -17.50
CA TYR A 82 -7.71 6.02 -18.35
C TYR A 82 -7.99 4.58 -17.96
N GLY A 83 -7.97 3.71 -18.96
CA GLY A 83 -8.21 2.28 -18.76
C GLY A 83 -7.27 1.65 -17.74
N ALA A 84 -7.69 0.49 -17.24
CA ALA A 84 -6.88 -0.36 -16.36
C ALA A 84 -5.53 -0.70 -17.00
N PHE A 85 -4.52 -0.79 -16.16
CA PHE A 85 -3.18 -1.25 -16.47
C PHE A 85 -3.03 -2.67 -15.95
N TYR A 86 -2.74 -3.60 -16.86
CA TYR A 86 -2.60 -5.02 -16.59
C TYR A 86 -1.12 -5.40 -16.55
N PHE A 87 -0.72 -6.22 -15.59
CA PHE A 87 0.64 -6.77 -15.48
C PHE A 87 0.60 -8.28 -15.21
N GLY A 88 1.52 -9.03 -15.82
CA GLY A 88 1.70 -10.49 -15.70
C GLY A 88 2.82 -10.85 -14.69
N PHE A 89 2.61 -11.92 -13.91
CA PHE A 89 3.12 -12.04 -12.54
C PHE A 89 4.54 -12.57 -12.33
N SER A 90 5.28 -11.87 -11.47
CA SER A 90 6.01 -12.35 -10.26
C SER A 90 6.57 -11.14 -9.50
N CYS A 91 5.71 -10.19 -9.08
CA CYS A 91 6.13 -8.80 -8.87
C CYS A 91 6.29 -8.35 -7.42
N ASP A 92 7.39 -7.63 -7.17
CA ASP A 92 7.47 -6.58 -6.15
C ASP A 92 6.97 -5.25 -6.76
N VAL A 93 5.89 -4.68 -6.23
CA VAL A 93 5.32 -3.40 -6.69
C VAL A 93 5.58 -2.31 -5.67
N GLU A 94 6.34 -1.29 -6.05
CA GLU A 94 6.58 -0.09 -5.23
C GLU A 94 6.00 1.15 -5.90
N LEU A 95 4.98 1.77 -5.28
CA LEU A 95 4.43 3.05 -5.71
C LEU A 95 4.79 4.13 -4.68
N SER A 96 5.37 5.23 -5.13
CA SER A 96 5.79 6.34 -4.27
C SER A 96 5.16 7.67 -4.68
N GLU A 97 4.85 8.47 -3.67
CA GLU A 97 4.23 9.80 -3.75
C GLU A 97 2.92 9.77 -4.57
N SER A 98 2.80 10.56 -5.63
CA SER A 98 1.57 10.63 -6.42
C SER A 98 1.28 9.34 -7.20
N ALA A 99 2.25 8.42 -7.33
CA ALA A 99 2.09 7.17 -8.08
C ALA A 99 1.14 6.22 -7.36
N VAL A 100 0.98 6.36 -6.04
CA VAL A 100 0.03 5.60 -5.24
C VAL A 100 -1.41 5.77 -5.77
N MET A 101 -1.73 6.89 -6.40
CA MET A 101 -3.05 7.13 -7.02
C MET A 101 -3.30 6.26 -8.26
N LEU A 102 -2.28 5.60 -8.81
CA LEU A 102 -2.45 4.60 -9.86
C LEU A 102 -3.00 3.27 -9.32
N LEU A 103 -3.00 3.05 -8.01
CA LEU A 103 -3.41 1.80 -7.38
C LEU A 103 -4.77 1.29 -7.90
N PRO A 104 -5.86 2.10 -8.00
CA PRO A 104 -7.15 1.60 -8.51
C PRO A 104 -7.13 1.15 -9.97
N ARG A 105 -6.09 1.54 -10.71
CA ARG A 105 -5.91 1.24 -12.14
C ARG A 105 -5.04 0.02 -12.34
N LEU A 106 -4.28 -0.40 -11.34
CA LEU A 106 -3.45 -1.59 -11.39
C LEU A 106 -4.35 -2.81 -11.21
N GLN A 107 -4.50 -3.61 -12.28
CA GLN A 107 -5.30 -4.83 -12.27
C GLN A 107 -4.43 -6.04 -12.54
N GLU A 108 -4.62 -7.05 -11.72
CA GLU A 108 -4.00 -8.36 -11.88
C GLU A 108 -4.62 -9.14 -13.05
N THR A 109 -3.78 -9.68 -13.91
CA THR A 109 -4.16 -10.75 -14.84
C THR A 109 -4.02 -12.13 -14.20
N GLN A 110 -5.10 -12.92 -14.16
CA GLN A 110 -5.34 -14.33 -13.76
C GLN A 110 -4.20 -15.37 -13.48
N ARG A 111 -2.93 -15.04 -13.19
CA ARG A 111 -1.87 -16.03 -12.92
C ARG A 111 -1.71 -16.27 -11.41
N LYS A 112 -1.64 -17.54 -11.02
CA LYS A 112 -1.82 -18.03 -9.64
C LYS A 112 -0.54 -18.36 -8.88
N TYR A 113 0.64 -17.92 -9.32
CA TYR A 113 1.86 -18.68 -8.97
C TYR A 113 2.72 -18.13 -7.84
N HIS A 114 2.66 -16.85 -7.45
CA HIS A 114 3.46 -16.34 -6.32
C HIS A 114 2.79 -15.14 -5.67
N GLY A 115 2.89 -15.05 -4.34
CA GLY A 115 2.34 -13.92 -3.60
C GLY A 115 3.08 -12.61 -3.89
N ILE A 116 2.31 -11.54 -3.98
CA ILE A 116 2.77 -10.22 -4.42
C ILE A 116 3.22 -9.39 -3.21
N TYR A 117 4.26 -8.57 -3.40
CA TYR A 117 4.71 -7.60 -2.40
C TYR A 117 4.33 -6.21 -2.86
N TRP A 118 3.46 -5.54 -2.10
CA TRP A 118 3.07 -4.16 -2.34
C TRP A 118 3.76 -3.23 -1.35
N THR A 119 4.38 -2.18 -1.85
CA THR A 119 4.93 -1.10 -1.03
C THR A 119 4.39 0.24 -1.54
N LEU A 120 3.55 0.91 -0.74
CA LEU A 120 2.94 2.19 -1.08
C LEU A 120 3.43 3.27 -0.12
N LYS A 121 3.99 4.36 -0.65
CA LYS A 121 4.53 5.45 0.18
C LYS A 121 3.97 6.77 -0.29
N ALA A 122 3.33 7.57 0.55
CA ALA A 122 2.82 8.87 0.12
C ALA A 122 2.92 9.94 1.21
N LYS A 123 3.69 11.01 0.97
CA LYS A 123 3.80 12.13 1.92
C LYS A 123 2.87 13.30 1.58
N ASN A 124 2.20 13.26 0.43
CA ASN A 124 1.24 14.28 0.01
C ASN A 124 -0.18 13.94 0.50
N PRO A 125 -0.87 14.83 1.24
CA PRO A 125 -2.26 14.62 1.66
C PRO A 125 -3.25 14.44 0.50
N GLU A 126 -2.96 14.97 -0.70
CA GLU A 126 -3.83 14.79 -1.86
C GLU A 126 -3.98 13.32 -2.27
N VAL A 127 -2.95 12.49 -2.05
CA VAL A 127 -3.04 11.04 -2.28
C VAL A 127 -4.13 10.45 -1.40
N PHE A 128 -4.23 10.90 -0.15
CA PHE A 128 -5.30 10.46 0.74
C PHE A 128 -6.66 10.85 0.18
N ASP A 129 -6.84 12.11 -0.17
CA ASP A 129 -8.14 12.64 -0.61
C ASP A 129 -8.64 11.97 -1.89
N GLU A 130 -7.74 11.53 -2.75
CA GLU A 130 -8.10 10.88 -4.00
C GLU A 130 -8.36 9.40 -3.81
N LEU A 131 -7.56 8.70 -3.00
CA LEU A 131 -7.88 7.32 -2.61
C LEU A 131 -9.15 7.23 -1.75
N ALA A 132 -9.43 8.24 -0.93
CA ALA A 132 -10.66 8.33 -0.13
C ALA A 132 -11.94 8.25 -0.99
N LYS A 133 -11.90 8.78 -2.22
CA LYS A 133 -13.02 8.73 -3.18
C LYS A 133 -13.21 7.36 -3.81
N VAL A 134 -12.19 6.51 -3.76
CA VAL A 134 -12.28 5.13 -4.25
C VAL A 134 -13.19 4.35 -3.31
N GLU A 135 -14.04 3.51 -3.87
CA GLU A 135 -14.93 2.65 -3.09
C GLU A 135 -14.11 1.66 -2.25
N ASN A 136 -14.57 1.38 -1.03
CA ASN A 136 -13.89 0.44 -0.16
C ASN A 136 -13.88 -0.95 -0.81
N ARG A 137 -12.75 -1.66 -0.69
CA ARG A 137 -12.55 -2.99 -1.26
C ARG A 137 -12.83 -3.09 -2.77
N SER A 138 -12.67 -2.01 -3.52
CA SER A 138 -12.85 -2.02 -4.98
C SER A 138 -11.56 -2.33 -5.74
N ILE A 139 -10.40 -2.24 -5.09
CA ILE A 139 -9.10 -2.47 -5.72
C ILE A 139 -8.70 -3.93 -5.55
N ASN A 140 -8.76 -4.70 -6.64
CA ASN A 140 -8.31 -6.10 -6.63
C ASN A 140 -6.84 -6.19 -7.03
N VAL A 141 -6.01 -6.68 -6.11
CA VAL A 141 -4.57 -6.87 -6.29
C VAL A 141 -4.15 -8.35 -6.18
N GLY A 142 -5.14 -9.26 -6.24
CA GLY A 142 -5.02 -10.71 -6.12
C GLY A 142 -4.37 -11.23 -4.84
N GLU A 143 -3.47 -12.20 -4.96
CA GLU A 143 -2.89 -12.91 -3.82
C GLU A 143 -1.64 -12.18 -3.30
N ILE A 144 -1.74 -11.61 -2.11
CA ILE A 144 -0.73 -10.71 -1.54
C ILE A 144 -0.03 -11.41 -0.38
N SER A 145 1.31 -11.48 -0.42
CA SER A 145 2.09 -11.94 0.74
C SER A 145 2.51 -10.80 1.67
N PHE A 146 2.63 -9.59 1.13
CA PHE A 146 3.07 -8.42 1.91
C PHE A 146 2.45 -7.11 1.42
N ILE A 147 1.98 -6.29 2.36
CA ILE A 147 1.60 -4.89 2.12
C ILE A 147 2.38 -3.99 3.10
N GLY A 148 3.28 -3.18 2.57
CA GLY A 148 3.92 -2.06 3.26
C GLY A 148 3.25 -0.74 2.88
N LEU A 149 2.77 0.01 3.86
CA LEU A 149 2.11 1.30 3.69
C LEU A 149 2.84 2.37 4.49
N GLU A 150 3.17 3.49 3.87
CA GLU A 150 3.78 4.63 4.56
C GLU A 150 2.96 5.91 4.44
N ASN A 151 2.81 6.62 5.56
CA ASN A 151 2.22 7.96 5.66
C ASN A 151 0.77 8.00 5.15
N TYR A 152 0.43 8.85 4.18
CA TYR A 152 -0.93 8.96 3.64
C TYR A 152 -1.35 7.73 2.83
N ALA A 153 -0.42 6.85 2.44
CA ALA A 153 -0.76 5.64 1.69
C ALA A 153 -1.51 4.60 2.53
N VAL A 154 -1.55 4.74 3.86
CA VAL A 154 -2.26 3.81 4.75
C VAL A 154 -3.76 3.70 4.46
N ILE A 155 -4.37 4.73 3.85
CA ILE A 155 -5.78 4.69 3.41
C ILE A 155 -6.04 3.60 2.38
N ALA A 156 -5.02 3.21 1.60
CA ALA A 156 -5.12 2.15 0.61
C ALA A 156 -5.58 0.82 1.24
N LEU A 157 -5.30 0.59 2.53
CA LEU A 157 -5.71 -0.62 3.23
C LEU A 157 -7.23 -0.83 3.23
N PHE A 158 -8.03 0.23 3.22
CA PHE A 158 -9.50 0.15 3.14
C PHE A 158 -10.01 -0.06 1.72
N LYS A 159 -9.21 0.34 0.73
CA LYS A 159 -9.58 0.32 -0.69
C LYS A 159 -9.20 -1.00 -1.36
N ILE A 160 -8.17 -1.67 -0.84
CA ILE A 160 -7.72 -2.97 -1.32
C ILE A 160 -8.69 -4.07 -0.89
N HIS A 161 -9.13 -4.88 -1.85
CA HIS A 161 -9.81 -6.14 -1.62
C HIS A 161 -8.77 -7.23 -1.37
N ILE A 162 -8.70 -7.74 -0.15
CA ILE A 162 -7.90 -8.92 0.19
C ILE A 162 -8.82 -10.15 0.10
N PRO A 163 -8.59 -11.08 -0.85
CA PRO A 163 -9.42 -12.27 -0.98
C PRO A 163 -9.38 -13.13 0.28
N GLN A 164 -10.51 -13.74 0.65
CA GLN A 164 -10.61 -14.59 1.84
C GLN A 164 -9.67 -15.81 1.80
N GLY A 165 -9.35 -16.31 0.60
CA GLY A 165 -8.44 -17.44 0.42
C GLY A 165 -6.95 -17.08 0.51
N ASN A 166 -6.60 -15.82 0.80
CA ASN A 166 -5.21 -15.43 0.95
C ASN A 166 -4.63 -16.06 2.23
N SER A 167 -3.61 -16.90 2.05
CA SER A 167 -3.23 -17.89 3.06
C SER A 167 -2.21 -17.39 4.07
N ASP A 168 -1.51 -16.29 3.78
CA ASP A 168 -0.48 -15.71 4.64
C ASP A 168 -0.15 -14.28 4.19
N ILE A 169 -0.75 -13.27 4.85
CA ILE A 169 -0.44 -11.86 4.58
C ILE A 169 0.33 -11.22 5.75
N ASN A 170 1.36 -10.46 5.39
CA ASN A 170 2.08 -9.57 6.27
C ASN A 170 1.66 -8.12 5.99
N ILE A 171 1.23 -7.38 7.02
CA ILE A 171 0.86 -5.96 6.89
C ILE A 171 1.79 -5.11 7.75
N SER A 172 2.42 -4.12 7.12
CA SER A 172 3.20 -3.09 7.79
C SER A 172 2.63 -1.73 7.41
N ALA A 173 2.25 -0.92 8.39
CA ALA A 173 1.88 0.47 8.17
C ALA A 173 2.64 1.41 9.11
N ILE A 174 3.33 2.38 8.52
CA ILE A 174 4.23 3.28 9.20
C ILE A 174 3.83 4.71 8.86
N ILE A 175 3.44 5.50 9.86
CA ILE A 175 3.16 6.93 9.71
C ILE A 175 4.24 7.69 10.46
N TRP A 176 4.94 8.57 9.76
CA TRP A 176 5.98 9.39 10.36
C TRP A 176 5.36 10.37 11.37
N HIS A 177 6.05 10.60 12.49
CA HIS A 177 5.54 11.34 13.66
C HIS A 177 4.87 12.68 13.33
N ASN A 178 5.40 13.44 12.38
CA ASN A 178 4.89 14.74 11.98
C ASN A 178 3.60 14.68 11.13
N LEU A 179 3.17 13.48 10.74
CA LEU A 179 1.99 13.23 9.91
C LEU A 179 0.87 12.46 10.64
N ILE A 180 1.11 11.93 11.84
CA ILE A 180 0.14 11.11 12.59
C ILE A 180 -1.20 11.85 12.75
N ASP A 181 -1.19 13.05 13.30
CA ASP A 181 -2.42 13.82 13.55
C ASP A 181 -3.15 14.18 12.26
N ALA A 182 -2.41 14.52 11.21
CA ALA A 182 -2.98 14.87 9.91
C ALA A 182 -3.64 13.65 9.24
N VAL A 183 -2.99 12.49 9.28
CA VAL A 183 -3.53 11.24 8.72
C VAL A 183 -4.75 10.79 9.56
N ARG A 184 -4.65 10.78 10.89
CA ARG A 184 -5.76 10.40 11.77
C ARG A 184 -6.98 11.30 11.57
N SER A 185 -6.79 12.62 11.60
CA SER A 185 -7.89 13.57 11.43
C SER A 185 -8.62 13.34 10.11
N LYS A 186 -7.89 13.02 9.04
CA LYS A 186 -8.50 12.66 7.76
C LYS A 186 -9.34 11.38 7.86
N PHE A 187 -8.84 10.31 8.51
CA PHE A 187 -9.62 9.09 8.75
C PHE A 187 -10.91 9.34 9.54
N GLU A 188 -10.84 10.12 10.60
CA GLU A 188 -11.99 10.46 11.43
C GLU A 188 -13.02 11.27 10.64
N SER A 189 -12.55 12.23 9.82
CA SER A 189 -13.41 13.08 8.99
C SER A 189 -14.06 12.35 7.81
N ASN A 190 -13.40 11.32 7.27
CA ASN A 190 -13.93 10.55 6.14
C ASN A 190 -15.13 9.69 6.52
N GLY A 191 -15.33 9.40 7.81
CA GLY A 191 -16.38 8.49 8.27
C GLY A 191 -16.16 7.03 7.85
N ASP A 192 -14.99 6.70 7.30
CA ASP A 192 -14.59 5.34 6.94
C ASP A 192 -14.39 4.52 8.23
N ASN A 193 -15.47 4.04 8.83
CA ASN A 193 -15.45 3.15 10.00
C ASN A 193 -15.55 1.68 9.59
N GLU A 194 -15.35 1.37 8.31
CA GLU A 194 -15.46 0.02 7.81
C GLU A 194 -14.33 -0.85 8.35
N LYS A 195 -14.65 -2.11 8.67
CA LYS A 195 -13.63 -3.08 9.06
C LYS A 195 -12.80 -3.49 7.84
N ILE A 196 -11.50 -3.58 8.00
CA ILE A 196 -10.55 -4.14 7.03
C ILE A 196 -10.51 -5.65 7.28
N TYR A 197 -10.92 -6.44 6.30
CA TYR A 197 -10.78 -7.90 6.39
C TYR A 197 -9.48 -8.34 5.71
N THR A 198 -8.58 -8.99 6.44
CA THR A 198 -7.23 -9.33 5.95
C THR A 198 -7.05 -10.80 5.58
N GLY A 199 -8.04 -11.67 5.82
CA GLY A 199 -7.82 -13.13 5.70
C GLY A 199 -6.90 -13.65 6.80
N ILE A 200 -5.98 -14.57 6.47
CA ILE A 200 -5.03 -15.14 7.43
C ILE A 200 -3.81 -14.20 7.57
N LEU A 201 -3.72 -13.54 8.73
CA LEU A 201 -2.64 -12.60 9.04
C LEU A 201 -1.49 -13.31 9.79
N SER A 202 -0.25 -13.11 9.35
CA SER A 202 0.95 -13.66 10.00
C SER A 202 1.78 -12.62 10.72
N CYS A 203 1.83 -11.39 10.22
CA CYS A 203 2.56 -10.29 10.86
C CYS A 203 1.80 -8.98 10.72
N LEU A 204 1.86 -8.19 11.78
CA LEU A 204 1.23 -6.87 11.86
C LEU A 204 2.20 -5.89 12.50
N ALA A 205 2.64 -4.88 11.76
CA ALA A 205 3.53 -3.84 12.25
C ALA A 205 2.88 -2.47 12.09
N PHE A 206 2.69 -1.75 13.20
CA PHE A 206 2.19 -0.38 13.21
C PHE A 206 3.14 0.57 13.91
N ASP A 207 3.65 1.56 13.18
CA ASP A 207 4.37 2.71 13.76
C ASP A 207 3.53 3.97 13.53
N GLY A 208 2.97 4.57 14.59
CA GLY A 208 2.09 5.74 14.48
C GLY A 208 0.76 5.52 13.72
N ALA A 209 0.47 4.26 13.37
CA ALA A 209 -0.75 3.81 12.67
C ALA A 209 -1.59 2.86 13.54
N ASP A 210 -1.34 2.85 14.84
CA ASP A 210 -2.03 2.06 15.86
C ASP A 210 -3.55 2.28 15.84
N PHE A 211 -4.02 3.48 15.52
CA PHE A 211 -5.46 3.78 15.39
C PHE A 211 -6.19 2.93 14.33
N LEU A 212 -5.47 2.21 13.46
CA LEU A 212 -6.04 1.25 12.51
C LEU A 212 -6.36 -0.10 13.16
N LEU A 213 -5.75 -0.43 14.30
CA LEU A 213 -5.92 -1.71 14.98
C LEU A 213 -7.40 -2.07 15.21
N PRO A 214 -8.27 -1.19 15.79
CA PRO A 214 -9.68 -1.53 16.00
C PRO A 214 -10.45 -1.86 14.73
N ARG A 215 -9.92 -1.48 13.57
CA ARG A 215 -10.57 -1.61 12.27
C ARG A 215 -10.16 -2.89 11.57
N ILE A 216 -9.10 -3.57 12.00
CA ILE A 216 -8.63 -4.78 11.32
C ILE A 216 -9.34 -6.00 11.88
N THR A 217 -9.83 -6.82 10.98
CA THR A 217 -10.48 -8.10 11.26
C THR A 217 -9.75 -9.17 10.49
N THR A 218 -9.27 -10.16 11.23
CA THR A 218 -8.58 -11.31 10.64
C THR A 218 -9.54 -12.49 10.57
N SER A 219 -9.19 -13.52 9.80
CA SER A 219 -9.90 -14.79 9.93
C SER A 219 -9.63 -15.38 11.32
N GLY A 220 -10.62 -16.06 11.90
CA GLY A 220 -10.42 -16.81 13.16
C GLY A 220 -9.40 -17.97 13.06
N GLU A 221 -8.74 -18.12 11.91
CA GLU A 221 -7.64 -19.06 11.67
C GLU A 221 -6.26 -18.41 11.72
N SER A 222 -6.20 -17.08 11.89
CA SER A 222 -4.93 -16.33 11.88
C SER A 222 -4.02 -16.74 13.02
N ASN A 223 -2.81 -17.14 12.65
CA ASN A 223 -1.69 -17.43 13.56
C ASN A 223 -0.67 -16.31 13.39
N ILE A 224 -0.84 -15.25 14.18
CA ILE A 224 -0.01 -14.06 14.06
C ILE A 224 1.31 -14.33 14.78
N TYR A 225 2.40 -14.43 14.03
CA TYR A 225 3.73 -14.64 14.58
C TYR A 225 4.22 -13.42 15.34
N HIS A 226 3.94 -12.22 14.82
CA HIS A 226 4.42 -10.98 15.42
C HIS A 226 3.40 -9.85 15.25
N VAL A 227 2.98 -9.27 16.38
CA VAL A 227 2.36 -7.94 16.43
C VAL A 227 3.39 -6.97 16.96
N TRP A 228 3.75 -5.98 16.18
CA TRP A 228 4.66 -4.90 16.57
C TRP A 228 3.92 -3.56 16.58
N ILE A 229 3.98 -2.86 17.71
CA ILE A 229 3.47 -1.50 17.87
C ILE A 229 4.64 -0.62 18.30
N GLY A 230 4.92 0.41 17.51
CA GLY A 230 6.05 1.33 17.69
C GLY A 230 5.80 2.46 18.70
N GLU A 231 6.88 3.20 18.98
CA GLU A 231 7.18 4.06 20.14
C GLU A 231 6.24 5.25 20.41
N LYS A 232 5.22 5.46 19.56
CA LYS A 232 4.45 6.72 19.53
C LYS A 232 2.94 6.54 19.33
N SER A 233 2.39 5.47 19.87
CA SER A 233 0.96 5.14 19.97
C SER A 233 0.21 5.88 21.10
N ASN A 234 0.76 6.97 21.64
CA ASN A 234 0.20 7.83 22.72
C ASN A 234 -1.20 8.43 22.46
N TYR A 235 -1.85 8.00 21.39
CA TYR A 235 -3.04 8.59 20.84
C TYR A 235 -4.19 7.61 20.69
N MET A 236 -4.02 6.34 21.09
CA MET A 236 -5.14 5.44 21.24
C MET A 236 -6.00 5.88 22.43
N LYS A 237 -7.11 6.57 22.14
CA LYS A 237 -8.25 6.56 23.06
C LYS A 237 -9.18 5.45 22.61
N PRO A 238 -9.20 4.29 23.29
CA PRO A 238 -10.11 3.24 22.91
C PRO A 238 -11.55 3.76 22.91
N VAL A 239 -12.28 3.44 21.85
CA VAL A 239 -13.73 3.62 21.83
C VAL A 239 -14.31 2.54 22.75
N PRO A 240 -14.98 2.91 23.86
CA PRO A 240 -15.51 1.93 24.80
C PRO A 240 -16.45 0.95 24.09
N GLY A 241 -16.15 -0.35 24.20
CA GLY A 241 -16.98 -1.42 23.64
C GLY A 241 -16.53 -1.95 22.27
N GLU A 242 -15.56 -1.33 21.61
CA GLU A 242 -14.95 -1.91 20.41
C GLU A 242 -13.96 -3.03 20.78
N ARG A 243 -14.12 -4.19 20.14
CA ARG A 243 -13.14 -5.30 20.24
C ARG A 243 -12.10 -5.08 19.16
N LEU A 244 -10.83 -5.00 19.54
CA LEU A 244 -9.80 -4.64 18.56
C LEU A 244 -9.42 -5.79 17.64
N PHE A 245 -9.30 -7.03 18.12
CA PHE A 245 -8.88 -8.15 17.28
C PHE A 245 -9.46 -9.48 17.75
N GLU A 246 -9.95 -10.29 16.79
CA GLU A 246 -10.17 -11.72 16.96
C GLU A 246 -9.07 -12.45 16.17
N TYR A 247 -8.39 -13.39 16.82
CA TYR A 247 -7.28 -14.19 16.29
C TYR A 247 -7.25 -15.55 16.99
N LYS A 248 -6.59 -16.55 16.39
CA LYS A 248 -6.43 -17.89 16.99
C LYS A 248 -5.20 -18.01 17.87
N THR A 249 -4.06 -17.55 17.39
CA THR A 249 -2.83 -17.55 18.21
C THR A 249 -2.03 -16.30 17.90
N ILE A 250 -1.40 -15.73 18.93
CA ILE A 250 -0.32 -14.74 18.74
C ILE A 250 0.92 -15.34 19.36
N ARG A 251 1.99 -15.52 18.59
CA ARG A 251 3.25 -16.01 19.18
C ARG A 251 3.97 -14.90 19.92
N LYS A 252 4.13 -13.75 19.27
CA LYS A 252 4.90 -12.64 19.82
C LYS A 252 4.14 -11.32 19.74
N ILE A 253 4.05 -10.62 20.85
CA ILE A 253 3.63 -9.22 20.91
C ILE A 253 4.85 -8.41 21.35
N SER A 254 5.28 -7.45 20.52
CA SER A 254 6.29 -6.46 20.88
C SER A 254 5.63 -5.09 20.88
N ILE A 255 5.52 -4.47 22.05
CA ILE A 255 5.07 -3.10 22.17
C ILE A 255 6.29 -2.31 22.60
N VAL A 256 6.80 -1.50 21.69
CA VAL A 256 7.81 -0.50 21.99
C VAL A 256 6.99 0.75 22.20
N ASP A 257 6.41 0.99 23.37
CA ASP A 257 5.60 2.19 23.64
C ASP A 257 5.41 2.41 25.14
N ASP A 258 5.59 3.66 25.58
CA ASP A 258 5.36 4.07 26.97
C ASP A 258 3.92 3.82 27.44
N ASN A 259 2.96 3.75 26.51
CA ASN A 259 1.54 3.51 26.73
C ASN A 259 1.09 2.07 26.42
N ALA A 260 2.02 1.11 26.39
CA ALA A 260 1.69 -0.30 26.24
C ALA A 260 0.57 -0.77 27.19
N HIS A 261 0.53 -0.20 28.40
CA HIS A 261 -0.48 -0.48 29.41
C HIS A 261 -1.91 -0.07 29.01
N GLU A 262 -2.09 0.90 28.12
CA GLU A 262 -3.40 1.31 27.58
C GLU A 262 -3.82 0.43 26.39
N LEU A 263 -2.85 -0.11 25.64
CA LEU A 263 -3.10 -0.99 24.50
C LEU A 263 -3.40 -2.45 24.89
N LEU A 264 -2.79 -2.95 25.95
CA LEU A 264 -2.96 -4.34 26.38
C LEU A 264 -4.42 -4.72 26.69
N PRO A 265 -5.21 -3.90 27.40
CA PRO A 265 -6.63 -4.20 27.66
C PRO A 265 -7.48 -4.29 26.38
N LEU A 266 -7.01 -3.67 25.30
CA LEU A 266 -7.68 -3.60 24.01
C LEU A 266 -7.44 -4.86 23.18
N MET A 267 -6.28 -5.47 23.36
CA MET A 267 -5.95 -6.80 22.86
C MET A 267 -6.56 -7.85 23.79
N LYS A 268 -7.87 -8.05 23.72
CA LYS A 268 -8.52 -9.11 24.50
C LYS A 268 -8.08 -10.47 23.96
N ILE A 269 -7.06 -11.05 24.57
CA ILE A 269 -6.61 -12.42 24.32
C ILE A 269 -7.73 -13.35 24.78
N PRO A 270 -8.38 -14.13 23.89
CA PRO A 270 -9.37 -15.10 24.32
C PRO A 270 -8.73 -16.11 25.28
N GLU A 271 -9.48 -16.61 26.26
CA GLU A 271 -8.95 -17.48 27.33
C GLU A 271 -8.32 -18.76 26.77
N GLU A 272 -8.78 -19.19 25.60
CA GLU A 272 -8.30 -20.33 24.83
C GLU A 272 -7.02 -20.05 24.01
N HIS A 273 -6.56 -18.80 23.94
CA HIS A 273 -5.43 -18.39 23.11
C HIS A 273 -4.21 -18.02 23.97
N ILE A 274 -3.03 -18.45 23.52
CA ILE A 274 -1.77 -18.29 24.25
C ILE A 274 -0.92 -17.28 23.51
N ALA A 275 -0.51 -16.21 24.21
CA ALA A 275 0.63 -15.40 23.80
C ALA A 275 1.92 -16.07 24.27
N GLU A 276 2.78 -16.50 23.35
CA GLU A 276 4.03 -17.21 23.74
C GLU A 276 5.05 -16.24 24.34
N LYS A 277 5.09 -14.99 23.86
CA LYS A 277 6.01 -13.96 24.32
C LYS A 277 5.40 -12.57 24.24
N LEU A 278 5.41 -11.85 25.37
CA LEU A 278 5.12 -10.42 25.44
C LEU A 278 6.41 -9.68 25.78
N GLU A 279 6.85 -8.80 24.88
CA GLU A 279 7.98 -7.89 25.10
C GLU A 279 7.44 -6.45 25.15
N ILE A 280 7.65 -5.78 26.27
CA ILE A 280 7.39 -4.35 26.44
C ILE A 280 8.75 -3.70 26.60
N PHE A 281 9.09 -2.79 25.68
CA PHE A 281 10.37 -2.09 25.65
C PHE A 281 10.22 -0.66 26.14
#